data_AF-A0A4U0X4Y7-F1
#
_entry.id   AF-A0A4U0X4Y7-F1
#
_cell.length_a   1.000
_cell.length_b   1.000
_cell.length_c   1.000
_cell.angle_alpha   90.00
_cell.angle_beta   90.00
_cell.angle_gamma   90.00
#
_symmetry.space_group_name_H-M   'P 1'
#
loop_
_entity.id
_entity.type
_entity.pdbx_description
1 polymer ?
#
loop_
_entity_poly.entity_id
_entity_poly.type
_entity_poly.pdbx_seq_one_letter_code
_entity_poly.pdbx_strand_id
1 'polypeptide(L)'
;MAAAQTLIQAELPPDHSTMHPSLPTARAPRFSDLIEAEHTRLSSSGAAKEPNTGIDLSRYAPPEPPSPTASNETWTTALQQASTSAEYLSTRSVNLSLLESYGRNAWLVGNSQLENELKGLEMEVESLKLEQESVEQARRAVQRNAEGELNGLEEGWRGGVGRMIEVLAAGERVKGEILERRRRGAT
;
A
#
# COMPACT_ATOMS: atom_id res chain seq x y z
N MET A 1 14.18 10.57 16.43
CA MET A 1 13.45 10.67 15.15
C MET A 1 13.06 12.11 14.83
N ALA A 2 12.28 12.81 15.66
CA ALA A 2 11.86 14.19 15.39
C ALA A 2 13.01 15.17 15.07
N ALA A 3 14.08 15.20 15.87
CA ALA A 3 15.22 16.10 15.64
C ALA A 3 15.99 15.82 14.33
N ALA A 4 16.16 14.54 13.97
CA ALA A 4 16.78 14.16 12.70
C ALA A 4 15.91 14.62 11.52
N GLN A 5 14.60 14.53 11.66
CA GLN A 5 13.65 14.94 10.64
C GLN A 5 13.63 16.46 10.44
N THR A 6 13.80 17.24 11.52
CA THR A 6 13.95 18.71 11.46
C THR A 6 15.23 19.11 10.71
N LEU A 7 16.34 18.43 10.98
CA LEU A 7 17.60 18.68 10.27
C LEU A 7 17.49 18.29 8.80
N ILE A 8 16.88 17.14 8.49
CA ILE A 8 16.61 16.72 7.11
C ILE A 8 15.79 17.80 6.39
N GLN A 9 14.69 18.27 7.00
CA GLN A 9 13.85 19.33 6.40
C GLN A 9 14.58 20.65 6.20
N ALA A 10 15.54 21.00 7.05
CA ALA A 10 16.33 22.21 6.89
C ALA A 10 17.31 22.12 5.70
N GLU A 11 17.80 20.92 5.38
CA GLU A 11 18.71 20.67 4.26
C GLU A 11 17.99 20.40 2.93
N LEU A 12 16.66 20.24 2.96
CA LEU A 12 15.87 20.04 1.76
C LEU A 12 15.78 21.35 0.94
N PRO A 13 16.11 21.34 -0.36
CA PRO A 13 15.94 22.50 -1.23
C PRO A 13 14.48 22.98 -1.26
N PRO A 14 14.23 24.28 -1.49
CA PRO A 14 12.87 24.80 -1.62
C PRO A 14 12.09 24.14 -2.78
N ASP A 15 12.80 23.65 -3.81
CA ASP A 15 12.22 22.95 -4.97
C ASP A 15 12.18 21.42 -4.80
N HIS A 16 12.42 20.87 -3.59
CA HIS A 16 12.37 19.43 -3.40
C HIS A 16 10.94 18.91 -3.68
N SER A 17 10.85 17.89 -4.54
CA SER A 17 9.59 17.17 -4.75
C SER A 17 9.46 16.08 -3.70
N THR A 18 8.25 15.90 -3.18
CA THR A 18 7.92 14.78 -2.29
C THR A 18 7.99 13.42 -3.00
N MET A 19 7.96 13.41 -4.33
CA MET A 19 8.09 12.20 -5.14
C MET A 19 9.52 12.03 -5.61
N HIS A 20 10.10 10.87 -5.31
CA HIS A 20 11.46 10.51 -5.69
C HIS A 20 11.62 10.46 -7.21
N PRO A 21 12.71 11.02 -7.80
CA PRO A 21 12.88 11.11 -9.26
C PRO A 21 13.01 9.76 -9.98
N SER A 22 13.35 8.68 -9.27
CA SER A 22 13.35 7.31 -9.81
C SER A 22 11.98 6.65 -9.81
N LEU A 23 10.96 7.27 -9.23
CA LEU A 23 9.60 6.79 -9.42
C LEU A 23 9.21 7.05 -10.87
N PRO A 24 8.73 6.04 -11.60
CA PRO A 24 8.18 6.27 -12.92
C PRO A 24 7.04 7.29 -12.80
N THR A 25 6.96 8.20 -13.76
CA THR A 25 5.86 9.15 -13.83
C THR A 25 4.54 8.39 -13.78
N ALA A 26 3.60 8.89 -12.98
CA ALA A 26 2.30 8.24 -12.84
C ALA A 26 1.72 8.00 -14.23
N ARG A 27 1.40 6.73 -14.54
CA ARG A 27 0.85 6.37 -15.84
C ARG A 27 -0.46 7.12 -16.02
N ALA A 28 -0.52 7.95 -17.07
CA ALA A 28 -1.79 8.54 -17.48
C ALA A 28 -2.78 7.39 -17.77
N PRO A 29 -3.96 7.37 -17.12
CA PRO A 29 -4.94 6.34 -17.40
C PRO A 29 -5.34 6.46 -18.87
N ARG A 30 -5.27 5.33 -19.58
CA ARG A 30 -5.83 5.21 -20.93
C ARG A 30 -7.19 4.58 -20.79
N PHE A 31 -8.22 5.40 -20.93
CA PHE A 31 -9.59 4.95 -20.89
C PHE A 31 -10.05 4.57 -22.29
N SER A 32 -11.15 3.82 -22.38
CA SER A 32 -11.83 3.66 -23.67
C SER A 32 -12.57 4.95 -24.02
N ASP A 33 -12.83 5.17 -25.30
CA ASP A 33 -13.53 6.36 -25.81
C ASP A 33 -14.86 6.61 -25.06
N LEU A 34 -15.57 5.55 -24.69
CA LEU A 34 -16.81 5.63 -23.90
C LEU A 34 -16.58 6.20 -22.50
N ILE A 35 -15.50 5.79 -21.83
CA ILE A 35 -15.16 6.27 -20.49
C ILE A 35 -14.64 7.70 -20.56
N GLU A 36 -13.85 8.06 -21.58
CA GLU A 36 -13.40 9.44 -21.80
C GLU A 36 -14.57 10.40 -22.07
N ALA A 37 -15.56 9.95 -22.85
CA ALA A 37 -16.79 10.70 -23.09
C ALA A 37 -17.59 10.93 -21.80
N GLU A 38 -17.72 9.91 -20.94
CA GLU A 38 -18.38 10.07 -19.63
C GLU A 38 -17.59 10.97 -18.69
N HIS A 39 -16.27 10.86 -18.65
CA HIS A 39 -15.43 11.79 -17.88
C HIS A 39 -15.61 13.23 -18.35
N THR A 40 -15.69 13.45 -19.66
CA THR A 40 -15.94 14.78 -20.25
C THR A 40 -17.35 15.28 -19.92
N ARG A 41 -18.35 14.38 -19.96
CA ARG A 41 -19.73 14.70 -19.58
C ARG A 41 -19.81 15.11 -18.11
N LEU A 42 -19.19 14.34 -17.21
CA LEU A 42 -19.16 14.61 -15.76
C LEU A 42 -18.40 15.89 -15.43
N SER A 43 -17.28 16.16 -16.12
CA SER A 43 -16.46 17.35 -15.90
C SER A 43 -17.08 18.64 -16.46
N SER A 44 -17.74 18.58 -17.62
CA SER A 44 -18.37 19.75 -18.27
C SER A 44 -19.72 20.11 -17.68
N SER A 45 -20.50 19.12 -17.22
CA SER A 45 -21.85 19.36 -16.71
C SER A 45 -21.89 19.81 -15.24
N GLY A 46 -20.82 19.59 -14.47
CA GLY A 46 -20.77 19.93 -13.02
C GLY A 46 -21.78 19.17 -12.16
N ALA A 47 -22.64 18.33 -12.75
CA ALA A 47 -23.66 17.58 -12.07
C ALA A 47 -23.07 16.26 -11.57
N ALA A 48 -23.26 15.99 -10.27
CA ALA A 48 -23.08 14.64 -9.75
C ALA A 48 -23.98 13.67 -10.54
N LYS A 49 -23.53 12.43 -10.72
CA LYS A 49 -24.37 11.39 -11.31
C LYS A 49 -25.70 11.34 -10.54
N GLU A 50 -26.80 11.58 -11.23
CA GLU A 50 -28.14 11.47 -10.64
C GLU A 50 -28.31 10.07 -10.04
N PRO A 51 -28.64 9.94 -8.75
CA PRO A 51 -28.84 8.64 -8.12
C PRO A 51 -29.86 7.81 -8.92
N ASN A 52 -29.57 6.52 -9.12
CA ASN A 52 -30.43 5.58 -9.87
C ASN A 52 -30.59 5.83 -11.39
N THR A 53 -29.76 6.66 -12.02
CA THR A 53 -29.62 6.70 -13.50
C THR A 53 -28.77 5.56 -14.07
N GLY A 54 -28.81 4.41 -13.41
CA GLY A 54 -28.08 3.21 -13.81
C GLY A 54 -28.81 2.41 -14.87
N ILE A 55 -28.88 1.10 -14.66
CA ILE A 55 -29.59 0.19 -15.55
C ILE A 55 -31.09 0.47 -15.45
N ASP A 56 -31.72 0.73 -16.60
CA ASP A 56 -33.17 0.84 -16.69
C ASP A 56 -33.82 -0.53 -16.45
N LEU A 57 -34.49 -0.66 -15.30
CA LEU A 57 -35.19 -1.88 -14.90
C LEU A 57 -36.61 -1.97 -15.46
N SER A 58 -37.15 -0.89 -16.06
CA SER A 58 -38.51 -0.88 -16.63
C SER A 58 -38.66 -1.91 -17.75
N ARG A 59 -37.56 -2.23 -18.45
CA ARG A 59 -37.48 -3.31 -19.46
C ARG A 59 -37.86 -4.69 -18.91
N TYR A 60 -37.62 -4.95 -17.62
CA TYR A 60 -37.93 -6.23 -16.98
C TYR A 60 -39.26 -6.22 -16.24
N ALA A 61 -39.97 -5.08 -16.23
CA ALA A 61 -41.31 -5.03 -15.68
C ALA A 61 -42.26 -5.87 -16.56
N PRO A 62 -43.28 -6.51 -15.97
CA PRO A 62 -44.31 -7.17 -16.74
C PRO A 62 -44.98 -6.17 -17.70
N PRO A 63 -45.12 -6.47 -19.01
CA PRO A 63 -45.79 -5.57 -19.93
C PRO A 63 -47.28 -5.46 -19.56
N GLU A 64 -47.76 -4.23 -19.38
CA GLU A 64 -49.19 -3.96 -19.20
C GLU A 64 -49.89 -3.92 -20.57
N PRO A 65 -51.11 -4.48 -20.67
CA PRO A 65 -51.88 -4.39 -21.89
C PRO A 65 -52.27 -2.93 -22.17
N PRO A 66 -52.09 -2.42 -23.41
CA PRO A 66 -52.57 -1.11 -23.80
C PRO A 66 -54.08 -0.96 -23.59
N SER A 67 -54.57 0.29 -23.49
CA SER A 67 -56.01 0.57 -23.49
C SER A 67 -56.67 -0.03 -24.75
N PRO A 68 -57.90 -0.55 -24.66
CA PRO A 68 -58.66 -1.02 -25.83
C PRO A 68 -58.81 0.03 -26.94
N THR A 69 -58.72 1.31 -26.59
CA THR A 69 -58.82 2.45 -27.51
C THR A 69 -57.48 2.93 -28.06
N ALA A 70 -56.37 2.27 -27.69
CA ALA A 70 -55.04 2.68 -28.10
C ALA A 70 -54.76 2.41 -29.59
N SER A 71 -53.78 3.11 -30.17
CA SER A 71 -53.47 3.00 -31.60
C SER A 71 -52.89 1.63 -31.96
N ASN A 72 -53.00 1.24 -33.23
CA ASN A 72 -52.42 -0.02 -33.72
C ASN A 72 -50.89 -0.10 -33.48
N GLU A 73 -50.18 1.03 -33.58
CA GLU A 73 -48.74 1.11 -33.31
C GLU A 73 -48.41 0.81 -31.83
N THR A 74 -49.21 1.32 -30.89
CA THR A 74 -49.03 1.03 -29.45
C THR A 74 -49.28 -0.44 -29.14
N TRP A 75 -50.29 -1.05 -29.77
CA TRP A 75 -50.55 -2.49 -29.67
C TRP A 75 -49.43 -3.34 -30.25
N THR A 76 -48.89 -2.95 -31.41
CA THR A 76 -47.78 -3.66 -32.06
C THR A 76 -46.52 -3.61 -31.20
N THR A 77 -46.21 -2.46 -30.62
CA THR A 77 -45.05 -2.28 -29.73
C THR A 77 -45.20 -3.12 -28.46
N ALA A 78 -46.37 -3.09 -27.83
CA ALA A 78 -46.65 -3.90 -26.63
C ALA A 78 -46.56 -5.40 -26.92
N LEU A 79 -47.04 -5.86 -28.08
CA LEU A 79 -46.94 -7.26 -28.50
C LEU A 79 -45.48 -7.69 -28.72
N GLN A 80 -44.66 -6.84 -29.34
CA GLN A 80 -43.23 -7.12 -29.52
C GLN A 80 -42.50 -7.21 -28.18
N GLN A 81 -42.78 -6.30 -27.24
CA GLN A 81 -42.23 -6.32 -25.90
C GLN A 81 -42.65 -7.59 -25.13
N ALA A 82 -43.93 -7.95 -25.19
CA ALA A 82 -44.45 -9.17 -24.56
C ALA A 82 -43.86 -10.45 -25.15
N SER A 83 -43.67 -10.50 -26.47
CA SER A 83 -43.02 -11.63 -27.14
C SER A 83 -41.57 -11.76 -26.71
N THR A 84 -40.85 -10.64 -26.60
CA THR A 84 -39.46 -10.61 -26.14
C THR A 84 -39.34 -11.06 -24.69
N SER A 85 -40.24 -10.61 -23.81
CA SER A 85 -40.22 -11.01 -22.40
C SER A 85 -40.57 -12.49 -22.21
N ALA A 86 -41.51 -13.02 -22.99
CA ALA A 86 -41.84 -14.44 -22.99
C ALA A 86 -40.63 -15.31 -23.39
N GLU A 87 -39.92 -14.94 -24.45
CA GLU A 87 -38.72 -15.66 -24.89
C GLU A 87 -37.59 -15.60 -23.86
N TYR A 88 -37.38 -14.44 -23.24
CA TYR A 88 -36.41 -14.29 -22.14
C TYR A 88 -36.76 -15.20 -20.96
N LEU A 89 -38.04 -15.27 -20.56
CA LEU A 89 -38.49 -16.13 -19.46
C LEU A 89 -38.34 -17.62 -19.81
N SER A 90 -38.61 -18.00 -21.06
CA SER A 90 -38.35 -19.35 -21.57
C SER A 90 -36.87 -19.72 -21.42
N THR A 91 -35.97 -18.86 -21.93
CA THR A 91 -34.51 -19.05 -21.80
C THR A 91 -34.07 -19.09 -20.33
N ARG A 92 -34.63 -18.23 -19.48
CA ARG A 92 -34.34 -18.20 -18.05
C ARG A 92 -34.76 -19.48 -17.35
N SER A 93 -35.89 -20.08 -17.74
CA SER A 93 -36.33 -21.37 -17.21
C SER A 93 -35.32 -22.48 -17.54
N VAL A 94 -34.82 -22.52 -18.78
CA VAL A 94 -33.74 -23.45 -19.18
C VAL A 94 -32.47 -23.22 -18.36
N ASN A 95 -32.04 -21.97 -18.22
CA ASN A 95 -30.84 -21.63 -17.44
C ASN A 95 -30.99 -22.00 -15.96
N LEU A 96 -32.17 -21.82 -15.37
CA LEU A 96 -32.44 -22.23 -13.99
C LEU A 96 -32.43 -23.75 -13.84
N SER A 97 -32.95 -24.49 -14.82
CA SER A 97 -32.86 -25.96 -14.82
C SER A 97 -31.42 -26.46 -14.90
N LEU A 98 -30.57 -25.80 -15.71
CA LEU A 98 -29.14 -26.08 -15.75
C LEU A 98 -28.46 -25.74 -14.41
N LEU A 99 -28.82 -24.61 -13.81
CA LEU A 99 -28.30 -24.21 -12.49
C LEU A 99 -28.71 -25.18 -11.39
N GLU A 100 -29.95 -25.67 -11.41
CA GLU A 100 -30.44 -26.68 -10.46
C GLU A 100 -29.66 -28.01 -10.62
N SER A 101 -29.38 -28.39 -11.87
CA SER A 101 -28.69 -29.65 -12.18
C SER A 101 -27.19 -29.59 -11.88
N TYR A 102 -26.51 -28.49 -12.23
CA TYR A 102 -25.04 -28.40 -12.22
C TYR A 102 -24.47 -27.34 -11.29
N GLY A 103 -25.28 -26.39 -10.81
CA GLY A 103 -24.83 -25.23 -10.07
C GLY A 103 -24.10 -25.59 -8.78
N ARG A 104 -24.61 -26.57 -8.03
CA ARG A 104 -23.92 -27.06 -6.81
C ARG A 104 -22.52 -27.60 -7.12
N ASN A 105 -22.38 -28.42 -8.16
CA ASN A 105 -21.10 -29.02 -8.51
C ASN A 105 -20.12 -27.97 -9.04
N ALA A 106 -20.59 -27.06 -9.90
CA ALA A 106 -19.78 -25.95 -10.39
C ALA A 106 -19.28 -25.05 -9.26
N TRP A 107 -20.16 -24.75 -8.29
CA TRP A 107 -19.80 -23.97 -7.10
C TRP A 107 -18.74 -24.67 -6.24
N LEU A 108 -18.90 -25.98 -5.98
CA LEU A 108 -17.92 -26.75 -5.20
C LEU A 108 -16.55 -26.81 -5.88
N VAL A 109 -16.52 -26.96 -7.21
CA VAL A 109 -15.26 -26.92 -7.98
C VAL A 109 -14.60 -25.54 -7.87
N GLY A 110 -15.39 -24.46 -8.03
CA GLY A 110 -14.89 -23.11 -7.85
C GLY A 110 -14.33 -22.88 -6.44
N ASN A 111 -15.03 -23.36 -5.40
CA ASN A 111 -14.56 -23.26 -4.03
C ASN A 111 -13.24 -24.03 -3.82
N SER A 112 -13.12 -25.24 -4.35
CA SER A 112 -11.87 -26.02 -4.27
C SER A 112 -10.69 -25.33 -4.98
N GLN A 113 -10.94 -24.65 -6.10
CA GLN A 113 -9.92 -23.85 -6.78
C GLN A 113 -9.46 -22.68 -5.91
N LEU A 114 -10.40 -21.95 -5.30
CA LEU A 114 -10.10 -20.84 -4.40
C LEU A 114 -9.34 -21.31 -3.15
N GLU A 115 -9.70 -22.47 -2.58
CA GLU A 115 -8.96 -23.06 -1.46
C GLU A 115 -7.52 -23.41 -1.82
N ASN A 116 -7.28 -23.90 -3.04
CA ASN A 116 -5.92 -24.19 -3.52
C ASN A 116 -5.11 -22.91 -3.73
N GLU A 117 -5.71 -21.86 -4.30
CA GLU A 117 -5.07 -20.55 -4.44
C GLU A 117 -4.72 -19.94 -3.07
N LEU A 118 -5.67 -19.97 -2.12
CA LEU A 118 -5.46 -19.50 -0.75
C LEU A 118 -4.28 -20.22 -0.10
N LYS A 119 -4.26 -21.55 -0.17
CA LYS A 119 -3.16 -22.35 0.39
C LYS A 119 -1.81 -22.02 -0.25
N GLY A 120 -1.78 -21.76 -1.57
CA GLY A 120 -0.58 -21.31 -2.26
C GLY A 120 -0.06 -19.98 -1.71
N LEU A 121 -0.95 -19.00 -1.54
CA LEU A 121 -0.61 -17.69 -0.97
C LEU A 121 -0.16 -17.78 0.48
N GLU A 122 -0.81 -18.61 1.30
CA GLU A 122 -0.43 -18.83 2.70
C GLU A 122 0.98 -19.43 2.82
N MET A 123 1.31 -20.40 1.94
CA MET A 123 2.66 -20.97 1.88
C MET A 123 3.71 -19.93 1.46
N GLU A 124 3.39 -19.08 0.48
CA GLU A 124 4.29 -18.01 0.04
C GLU A 124 4.54 -16.99 1.17
N VAL A 125 3.49 -16.58 1.88
CA VAL A 125 3.60 -15.68 3.04
C VAL A 125 4.50 -16.29 4.12
N GLU A 126 4.34 -17.57 4.43
CA GLU A 126 5.17 -18.23 5.44
C GLU A 126 6.63 -18.34 4.99
N SER A 127 6.88 -18.68 3.72
CA SER A 127 8.23 -18.69 3.15
C SER A 127 8.90 -17.32 3.25
N LEU A 128 8.20 -16.25 2.88
CA LEU A 128 8.73 -14.89 2.95
C LEU A 128 9.01 -14.44 4.38
N LYS A 129 8.20 -14.86 5.36
CA LYS A 129 8.46 -14.59 6.78
C LYS A 129 9.74 -15.26 7.26
N LEU A 130 9.97 -16.52 6.87
CA LEU A 130 11.20 -17.24 7.21
C LEU A 130 12.42 -16.57 6.58
N GLU A 131 12.31 -16.13 5.32
CA GLU A 131 13.37 -15.36 4.66
C GLU A 131 13.65 -14.03 5.40
N GLN A 132 12.61 -13.28 5.73
CA GLN A 132 12.73 -12.04 6.50
C GLN A 132 13.40 -12.29 7.86
N GLU A 133 13.01 -13.35 8.57
CA GLU A 133 13.61 -13.69 9.85
C GLU A 133 15.10 -14.03 9.69
N SER A 134 15.48 -14.77 8.65
CA SER A 134 16.88 -15.11 8.37
C SER A 134 17.74 -13.85 8.15
N VAL A 135 17.22 -12.88 7.39
CA VAL A 135 17.89 -11.60 7.14
C VAL A 135 17.99 -10.79 8.44
N GLU A 136 16.92 -10.77 9.25
CA GLU A 136 16.91 -10.09 10.54
C GLU A 136 17.94 -10.68 11.50
N GLN A 137 18.02 -12.01 11.59
CA GLN A 137 18.98 -12.71 12.43
C GLN A 137 20.42 -12.41 11.99
N ALA A 138 20.70 -12.47 10.68
CA ALA A 138 22.01 -12.13 10.13
C ALA A 138 22.38 -10.67 10.44
N ARG A 139 21.45 -9.73 10.22
CA ARG A 139 21.64 -8.30 10.54
C ARG A 139 21.95 -8.09 12.01
N ARG A 140 21.19 -8.73 12.90
CA ARG A 140 21.41 -8.65 14.35
C ARG A 140 22.78 -9.19 14.77
N ALA A 141 23.24 -10.29 14.17
CA ALA A 141 24.56 -10.84 14.46
C ALA A 141 25.67 -9.85 14.09
N VAL A 142 25.60 -9.26 12.89
CA VAL A 142 26.57 -8.24 12.44
C VAL A 142 26.55 -7.01 13.35
N GLN A 143 25.37 -6.50 13.69
CA GLN A 143 25.24 -5.32 14.55
C GLN A 143 25.79 -5.56 15.95
N ARG A 144 25.55 -6.73 16.56
CA ARG A 144 26.10 -7.07 17.88
C ARG A 144 27.62 -7.19 17.88
N ASN A 145 28.20 -7.74 16.81
CA ASN A 145 29.65 -7.80 16.68
C ASN A 145 30.26 -6.39 16.59
N ALA A 146 29.66 -5.53 15.75
CA ALA A 146 30.09 -4.14 15.62
C ALA A 146 29.91 -3.36 16.93
N GLU A 147 28.83 -3.59 17.67
CA GLU A 147 28.60 -2.99 18.99
C GLU A 147 29.73 -3.36 19.97
N GLY A 148 30.12 -4.64 20.02
CA GLY A 148 31.24 -5.08 20.86
C GLY A 148 32.56 -4.40 20.50
N GLU A 149 32.88 -4.27 19.21
CA GLU A 149 34.08 -3.57 18.74
C GLU A 149 34.05 -2.09 19.09
N LEU A 150 32.93 -1.40 18.86
CA LEU A 150 32.76 0.01 19.17
C LEU A 150 32.91 0.29 20.66
N ASN A 151 32.32 -0.56 21.52
CA ASN A 151 32.46 -0.43 22.96
C ASN A 151 33.93 -0.58 23.40
N GLY A 152 34.65 -1.57 22.86
CA GLY A 152 36.07 -1.76 23.14
C GLY A 152 36.93 -0.57 22.69
N LEU A 153 36.63 0.00 21.52
CA LEU A 153 37.31 1.20 21.02
C LEU A 153 36.99 2.42 21.88
N GLU A 154 35.74 2.60 22.31
CA GLU A 154 35.35 3.70 23.19
C GLU A 154 36.06 3.59 24.56
N GLU A 155 36.06 2.41 25.17
CA GLU A 155 36.76 2.18 26.44
C GLU A 155 38.27 2.40 26.29
N GLY A 156 38.87 1.88 25.22
CA GLY A 156 40.29 2.09 24.91
C GLY A 156 40.64 3.56 24.71
N TRP A 157 39.81 4.30 23.98
CA TRP A 157 39.96 5.74 23.77
C TRP A 157 39.80 6.50 25.09
N ARG A 158 38.75 6.25 25.86
CA ARG A 158 38.47 6.90 27.14
C ARG A 158 39.60 6.66 28.13
N GLY A 159 40.09 5.42 28.23
CA GLY A 159 41.22 5.06 29.05
C GLY A 159 42.53 5.70 28.59
N GLY A 160 42.77 5.76 27.26
CA GLY A 160 43.93 6.43 26.67
C GLY A 160 43.97 7.93 26.98
N VAL A 161 42.85 8.62 26.76
CA VAL A 161 42.70 10.05 27.10
C VAL A 161 42.83 10.26 28.60
N GLY A 162 42.21 9.42 29.43
CA GLY A 162 42.32 9.48 30.89
C GLY A 162 43.77 9.40 31.37
N ARG A 163 44.52 8.39 30.90
CA ARG A 163 45.95 8.26 31.22
C ARG A 163 46.78 9.44 30.74
N MET A 164 46.49 9.98 29.55
CA MET A 164 47.18 11.19 29.05
C MET A 164 46.97 12.36 30.01
N ILE A 165 45.72 12.59 30.45
CA ILE A 165 45.39 13.67 31.40
C ILE A 165 46.09 13.45 32.75
N GLU A 166 46.11 12.21 33.26
CA GLU A 166 46.80 11.87 34.51
C GLU A 166 48.31 12.16 34.42
N VAL A 167 48.96 11.78 33.31
CA VAL A 167 50.38 12.05 33.07
C VAL A 167 50.64 13.56 32.99
N LEU A 168 49.80 14.32 32.30
CA LEU A 168 49.92 15.78 32.22
C LEU A 168 49.77 16.42 33.60
N ALA A 169 48.79 15.99 34.39
CA ALA A 169 48.59 16.48 35.75
C ALA A 169 49.75 16.12 36.69
N ALA A 170 50.31 14.91 36.58
CA ALA A 170 51.48 14.50 37.34
C ALA A 170 52.73 15.31 36.94
N GLY A 171 52.94 15.52 35.63
CA GLY A 171 54.02 16.36 35.13
C GLY A 171 53.94 17.79 35.65
N GLU A 172 52.74 18.37 35.70
CA GLU A 172 52.54 19.72 36.25
C GLU A 172 52.78 19.78 37.75
N ARG A 173 52.32 18.78 38.51
CA ARG A 173 52.62 18.65 39.95
C ARG A 173 54.12 18.64 40.22
N VAL A 174 54.88 17.83 39.47
CA VAL A 174 56.34 17.74 39.60
C VAL A 174 57.02 19.08 39.30
N LYS A 175 56.58 19.80 38.27
CA LYS A 175 57.09 21.15 37.98
C LYS A 175 56.84 22.10 39.16
N GLY A 176 55.65 22.07 39.75
CA GLY A 176 55.31 22.84 40.94
C GLY A 176 56.27 22.55 42.11
N GLU A 177 56.49 21.27 42.42
CA GLU A 177 57.44 20.85 43.47
C GLU A 177 58.87 21.33 43.20
N ILE A 178 59.34 21.29 41.95
CA ILE A 178 60.66 21.79 41.57
C ILE A 178 60.76 23.31 41.83
N LEU A 179 59.73 24.08 41.46
CA LEU A 179 59.70 25.53 41.68
C LEU A 179 59.68 25.88 43.17
N GLU A 180 58.96 25.12 44.01
CA GLU A 180 59.01 25.29 45.46
C GLU A 180 60.36 24.95 46.08
N ARG A 181 60.99 23.86 45.66
CA ARG A 181 62.34 23.49 46.13
C ARG A 181 63.37 24.55 45.75
N ARG A 182 63.30 25.08 44.52
CA ARG A 182 64.17 26.18 44.08
C ARG A 182 63.98 27.45 44.92
N ARG A 183 62.74 27.79 45.28
CA ARG A 183 62.46 28.91 46.20
C ARG A 183 63.05 28.69 47.59
N ARG A 184 62.95 27.47 48.14
CA ARG A 184 63.52 27.12 49.46
C ARG A 184 65.05 27.04 49.49
N GLY A 185 65.71 26.74 48.36
CA GLY A 185 67.17 26.74 48.26
C GLY A 185 67.78 28.11 47.94
N ALA A 186 66.95 29.12 47.65
CA ALA A 186 67.37 30.50 47.38
C ALA A 186 67.28 31.42 48.62
N THR A 187 66.95 30.84 49.78
CA THR A 187 67.00 31.46 51.12
C THR A 187 68.10 30.80 51.93
#